data_AF-A0AAQ2G7U6-F1
#
_entry.id   AF-A0AAQ2G7U6-F1
#
_cell.length_a   1.000
_cell.length_b   1.000
_cell.length_c   1.000
_cell.angle_alpha   90.00
_cell.angle_beta   90.00
_cell.angle_gamma   90.00
#
_symmetry.space_group_name_H-M   'P 1'
#
loop_
_entity.id
_entity.type
_entity.pdbx_description
1 polymer ?
#
loop_
_entity_poly.entity_id
_entity_poly.type
_entity_poly.pdbx_seq_one_letter_code
_entity_poly.pdbx_strand_id
1 'polypeptide(L)' 'MQRIKTLKSLSRAACAAIFLSVQALICIGTVYWALTETLGLSATGALVPGGIFAVPSALVLLTAVRMAFDAETDPANQ' A
#
# COMPACT_ATOMS: atom_id res chain seq x y z
N MET A 1 -24.42 2.91 4.72
CA MET A 1 -24.39 1.44 4.57
C MET A 1 -23.58 1.11 3.34
N GLN A 2 -22.37 0.55 3.50
CA GLN A 2 -21.59 0.02 2.38
C GLN A 2 -22.17 -1.33 1.97
N ARG A 3 -22.49 -1.50 0.69
CA ARG A 3 -23.08 -2.74 0.17
C ARG A 3 -22.23 -3.26 -0.97
N ILE A 4 -21.45 -4.31 -0.72
CA ILE A 4 -20.81 -5.08 -1.79
C ILE A 4 -21.93 -5.77 -2.57
N LYS A 5 -22.22 -5.30 -3.78
CA LYS A 5 -23.34 -5.82 -4.57
C LYS A 5 -22.97 -7.05 -5.40
N THR A 6 -21.71 -7.17 -5.84
CA THR A 6 -21.29 -8.22 -6.78
C THR A 6 -19.79 -8.55 -6.70
N LEU A 7 -19.41 -9.70 -7.25
CA LEU A 7 -18.00 -10.05 -7.52
C LEU A 7 -17.29 -8.99 -8.39
N LYS A 8 -18.04 -8.32 -9.27
CA LYS A 8 -17.54 -7.22 -10.11
C LYS A 8 -17.12 -6.00 -9.28
N SER A 9 -17.88 -5.63 -8.26
CA SER A 9 -17.47 -4.55 -7.34
C SER A 9 -16.22 -4.95 -6.54
N LEU A 10 -16.16 -6.21 -6.07
CA LEU A 10 -14.99 -6.67 -5.33
C LEU A 10 -13.71 -6.68 -6.19
N SER A 11 -13.82 -7.13 -7.45
CA SER A 11 -12.67 -7.13 -8.36
C SER A 11 -12.19 -5.73 -8.70
N ARG A 12 -13.10 -4.76 -8.86
CA ARG A 12 -12.75 -3.34 -9.07
C ARG A 12 -12.03 -2.74 -7.86
N ALA A 13 -12.56 -2.93 -6.66
CA ALA A 13 -11.91 -2.50 -5.43
C ALA A 13 -10.51 -3.13 -5.29
N ALA A 14 -10.38 -4.42 -5.59
CA ALA A 14 -9.09 -5.11 -5.55
C ALA A 14 -8.09 -4.54 -6.58
N CYS A 15 -8.50 -4.31 -7.82
CA CYS A 15 -7.66 -3.70 -8.85
C CYS A 15 -7.16 -2.31 -8.43
N ALA A 16 -8.06 -1.46 -7.91
CA ALA A 16 -7.71 -0.12 -7.44
C ALA A 16 -6.75 -0.18 -6.23
N ALA A 17 -7.02 -1.06 -5.27
CA ALA A 17 -6.15 -1.26 -4.11
C ALA A 17 -4.73 -1.68 -4.54
N ILE A 18 -4.61 -2.65 -5.45
CA ILE A 18 -3.32 -3.13 -5.97
C ILE A 18 -2.59 -1.99 -6.69
N PHE A 19 -3.28 -1.24 -7.55
CA PHE A 19 -2.68 -0.14 -8.31
C PHE A 19 -2.11 0.96 -7.40
N LEU A 20 -2.85 1.35 -6.36
CA LEU A 20 -2.38 2.33 -5.37
C LEU A 20 -1.24 1.77 -4.50
N SER A 21 -1.35 0.50 -4.11
CA SER A 21 -0.36 -0.18 -3.27
C SER A 21 1.01 -0.27 -3.96
N VAL A 22 1.05 -0.59 -5.25
CA VAL A 22 2.32 -0.69 -6.00
C VAL A 22 3.05 0.65 -6.01
N GLN A 23 2.34 1.75 -6.28
CA GLN A 23 2.95 3.09 -6.30
C GLN A 23 3.48 3.49 -4.92
N ALA A 24 2.72 3.21 -3.86
CA ALA A 24 3.15 3.46 -2.49
C ALA A 24 4.40 2.66 -2.12
N LEU A 25 4.43 1.37 -2.44
CA LEU A 25 5.58 0.50 -2.16
C LEU A 25 6.82 0.92 -2.94
N ILE A 26 6.67 1.36 -4.19
CA ILE A 26 7.80 1.90 -4.97
C ILE A 26 8.35 3.16 -4.29
N CYS A 27 7.49 4.08 -3.86
CA CYS A 27 7.92 5.31 -3.18
C CYS A 27 8.64 5.02 -1.85
N ILE A 28 8.12 4.10 -1.05
CA ILE A 28 8.78 3.71 0.21
C ILE A 28 10.09 2.97 -0.09
N GLY A 29 10.10 2.10 -1.09
CA GLY A 29 11.28 1.34 -1.51
C GLY A 29 12.42 2.23 -2.00
N THR A 30 12.12 3.30 -2.74
CA THR A 30 13.15 4.26 -3.17
C THR A 30 13.75 5.04 -2.02
N VAL A 31 12.93 5.45 -1.04
CA VAL A 31 13.41 6.12 0.18
C VAL A 31 14.28 5.17 1.01
N TYR A 32 13.82 3.94 1.21
CA TYR A 32 14.58 2.90 1.90
C TYR A 32 15.95 2.67 1.23
N TRP A 33 15.95 2.48 -0.10
CA TRP A 33 17.17 2.26 -0.86
C TRP A 33 18.14 3.45 -0.73
N ALA A 34 17.65 4.67 -0.94
CA ALA A 34 18.46 5.88 -0.84
C ALA A 34 19.08 6.02 0.56
N LEU A 35 18.33 5.72 1.63
CA LEU A 35 18.85 5.74 3.00
C LEU A 35 19.91 4.66 3.24
N THR A 36 19.67 3.44 2.78
CA THR A 36 20.64 2.35 2.96
C THR A 36 21.95 2.59 2.21
N GLU A 37 21.87 3.15 1.00
CA GLU A 37 23.03 3.47 0.15
C GLU A 37 23.82 4.64 0.73
N THR A 38 23.15 5.73 1.13
CA THR A 38 23.80 6.92 1.71
C THR A 38 24.51 6.62 3.03
N LEU A 39 24.01 5.65 3.80
CA LEU A 39 24.62 5.19 5.04
C LEU A 39 25.66 4.08 4.83
N GLY A 40 25.85 3.59 3.59
CA GLY A 40 26.81 2.52 3.28
C GLY A 40 26.54 1.22 4.02
N LEU A 41 25.27 0.90 4.29
CA LEU A 41 24.91 -0.25 5.11
C LEU A 41 25.15 -1.57 4.38
N SER A 42 25.69 -2.55 5.09
CA SER A 42 25.70 -3.94 4.61
C SER A 42 24.28 -4.51 4.55
N ALA A 43 24.09 -5.62 3.84
CA ALA A 43 22.78 -6.28 3.73
C ALA A 43 22.14 -6.58 5.09
N THR A 44 22.94 -6.95 6.10
CA THR A 44 22.46 -7.18 7.47
C THR A 44 22.12 -5.87 8.18
N GLY A 45 22.91 -4.81 7.97
CA GLY A 45 22.62 -3.47 8.51
C GLY A 45 21.34 -2.88 7.95
N ALA A 46 21.02 -3.20 6.69
CA ALA A 46 19.80 -2.76 6.02
C ALA A 46 18.50 -3.40 6.57
N LEU A 47 18.61 -4.48 7.35
CA LEU A 47 17.44 -5.09 8.03
C LEU A 47 16.80 -4.15 9.06
N VAL A 48 17.60 -3.30 9.72
CA VAL A 48 17.09 -2.33 10.71
C VAL A 48 16.17 -1.28 10.06
N PRO A 49 16.61 -0.51 9.05
CA PRO A 49 15.70 0.35 8.32
C PRO A 49 14.57 -0.44 7.66
N GLY A 50 14.82 -1.67 7.19
CA GLY A 50 13.77 -2.54 6.66
C GLY A 50 12.63 -2.78 7.66
N GLY A 51 12.96 -3.09 8.91
CA GLY A 51 12.00 -3.22 10.00
C GLY A 51 11.27 -1.90 10.31
N ILE A 52 11.98 -0.77 10.28
CA ILE A 52 11.39 0.57 10.49
C ILE A 52 10.39 0.89 9.39
N PHE A 53 10.71 0.59 8.12
CA PHE A 53 9.85 0.87 6.97
C PHE A 53 8.71 -0.16 6.80
N ALA A 54 8.78 -1.32 7.47
CA ALA A 54 7.71 -2.32 7.41
C ALA A 54 6.37 -1.80 7.97
N VAL A 55 6.41 -1.09 9.11
CA VAL A 55 5.21 -0.52 9.74
C VAL A 55 4.49 0.51 8.85
N PRO A 56 5.15 1.59 8.35
CA PRO A 56 4.50 2.52 7.45
C PRO A 56 4.06 1.87 6.14
N SER A 57 4.81 0.89 5.61
CA SER A 57 4.38 0.11 4.43
C SER A 57 3.05 -0.61 4.71
N ALA A 58 2.95 -1.34 5.83
CA ALA A 58 1.73 -2.04 6.20
C ALA A 58 0.54 -1.07 6.40
N LEU A 59 0.77 0.08 7.04
CA LEU A 59 -0.27 1.10 7.22
C LEU A 59 -0.77 1.64 5.89
N VAL A 60 0.14 1.97 4.95
CA VAL A 60 -0.27 2.49 3.63
C VAL A 60 -0.99 1.43 2.79
N LEU A 61 -0.61 0.15 2.90
CA LEU A 61 -1.36 -0.93 2.25
C LEU A 61 -2.77 -1.06 2.83
N LEU A 62 -2.91 -1.01 4.15
CA LEU A 62 -4.21 -1.04 4.81
C LEU A 62 -5.08 0.15 4.39
N THR A 63 -4.52 1.36 4.33
CA THR A 63 -5.27 2.54 3.90
C THR A 63 -5.65 2.46 2.42
N ALA A 64 -4.76 2.00 1.53
CA ALA A 64 -5.07 1.81 0.12
C ALA A 64 -6.23 0.83 -0.10
N VAL A 65 -6.23 -0.30 0.62
CA VAL A 65 -7.32 -1.28 0.57
C VAL A 65 -8.63 -0.68 1.09
N ARG A 66 -8.58 0.04 2.21
CA ARG A 66 -9.77 0.69 2.79
C ARG A 66 -10.34 1.75 1.86
N MET A 67 -9.52 2.66 1.35
CA MET A 67 -9.96 3.70 0.42
C MET A 67 -10.57 3.11 -0.85
N ALA A 68 -9.95 2.08 -1.44
CA ALA A 68 -10.47 1.43 -2.63
C ALA A 68 -11.81 0.72 -2.37
N PHE A 69 -11.93 0.06 -1.22
CA PHE A 69 -13.18 -0.58 -0.80
C PHE A 69 -14.28 0.45 -0.55
N ASP A 70 -13.94 1.54 0.14
CA ASP A 70 -14.89 2.58 0.51
C ASP A 70 -15.41 3.31 -0.72
N ALA A 71 -14.53 3.64 -1.67
CA ALA A 71 -14.89 4.28 -2.94
C ALA A 71 -15.81 3.40 -3.81
N GLU A 72 -15.55 2.09 -3.88
CA GLU A 72 -16.38 1.18 -4.69
C GLU A 72 -17.71 0.82 -4.02
N THR A 73 -17.79 0.91 -2.68
CA THR A 73 -19.01 0.63 -1.92
C THR A 73 -19.82 1.87 -1.55
N ASP A 74 -19.35 3.06 -1.95
CA ASP A 74 -20.03 4.33 -1.77
C ASP A 74 -21.40 4.32 -2.48
N PRO A 75 -22.50 4.66 -1.79
CA PRO A 75 -23.82 4.79 -2.41
C PRO A 75 -23.87 5.77 -3.59
N ALA A 76 -23.00 6.78 -3.63
CA ALA A 76 -22.92 7.76 -4.71
C ALA A 76 -22.26 7.22 -5.99
N ASN A 77 -21.58 6.07 -5.92
CA ASN A 77 -20.92 5.43 -7.06
C ASN A 77 -21.82 4.38 -7.75
N GLN A 78 -23.14 4.45 -7.54
CA GLN A 78 -24.17 3.56 -8.10
C GLN A 78 -24.99 4.25 -9.17
#